data_AF-A0A443KFF9-F1
#
_entry.id   AF-A0A443KFF9-F1
#
_cell.length_a   1.000
_cell.length_b   1.000
_cell.length_c   1.000
_cell.angle_alpha   90.00
_cell.angle_beta   90.00
_cell.angle_gamma   90.00
#
_symmetry.space_group_name_H-M   'P 1'
#
loop_
_entity.id
_entity.type
_entity.pdbx_description
1 polymer ?
#
loop_
_entity_poly.entity_id
_entity_poly.type
_entity_poly.pdbx_seq_one_letter_code
_entity_poly.pdbx_strand_id
1 'polypeptide(L)' 'MSALRQHIQTQQEKAMRLEYLLNAAYACVDDPDCIDVVLSILEIGRTMARELNEELDGNRLPEEAHHEPA' A
#
# COMPACT_ATOMS: atom_id res chain seq x y z
N MET A 1 19.82 -8.75 12.17
CA MET A 1 18.57 -8.12 11.69
C MET A 1 17.64 -9.26 11.27
N SER A 2 16.41 -9.35 11.79
CA SER A 2 15.53 -10.50 11.50
C SER A 2 14.79 -10.31 10.17
N ALA A 3 14.40 -11.42 9.52
CA ALA A 3 13.61 -11.40 8.30
C ALA A 3 12.27 -10.65 8.48
N LEU A 4 11.63 -10.84 9.65
CA LEU A 4 10.42 -10.12 10.02
C LEU A 4 10.63 -8.59 10.10
N ARG A 5 11.73 -8.14 10.71
CA ARG A 5 12.04 -6.70 10.81
C ARG A 5 12.33 -6.10 9.43
N GLN A 6 13.08 -6.81 8.59
CA GLN A 6 13.35 -6.36 7.23
C GLN A 6 12.07 -6.28 6.41
N HIS A 7 11.18 -7.26 6.54
CA HIS A 7 9.88 -7.24 5.88
C HIS A 7 9.01 -6.07 6.33
N ILE A 8 8.85 -5.84 7.64
CA ILE A 8 8.09 -4.69 8.18
C ILE A 8 8.68 -3.36 7.67
N GLN A 9 10.00 -3.24 7.63
CA GLN A 9 10.66 -2.04 7.11
C GLN A 9 10.35 -1.82 5.62
N THR A 10 10.37 -2.87 4.80
CA THR A 10 9.97 -2.78 3.39
C THR A 10 8.50 -2.37 3.23
N GLN A 11 7.59 -2.89 4.06
CA GLN A 11 6.18 -2.46 4.06
C GLN A 11 6.03 -0.98 4.41
N GLN A 12 6.76 -0.51 5.43
CA GLN A 12 6.76 0.90 5.83
C GLN A 12 7.28 1.82 4.72
N GLU A 13 8.35 1.44 4.03
CA GLU A 13 8.89 2.20 2.90
C GLU A 13 7.90 2.30 1.73
N LYS A 14 7.19 1.19 1.41
CA LYS A 14 6.12 1.20 0.41
C LYS A 14 4.97 2.14 0.82
N ALA A 15 4.53 2.08 2.07
CA ALA A 15 3.44 2.93 2.58
C ALA A 15 3.80 4.43 2.56
N MET A 16 5.00 4.81 3.01
CA MET A 16 5.46 6.20 2.95
C MET A 16 5.55 6.72 1.51
N ARG A 17 6.00 5.86 0.58
CA ARG A 17 6.09 6.24 -0.84
C ARG A 17 4.72 6.43 -1.47
N LEU A 18 3.74 5.59 -1.11
CA LEU A 18 2.35 5.75 -1.52
C LEU A 18 1.77 7.09 -1.02
N GLU A 19 1.96 7.41 0.26
CA GLU A 19 1.52 8.67 0.85
C GLU A 19 2.15 9.89 0.15
N TYR A 20 3.46 9.85 -0.09
CA TYR A 20 4.17 10.91 -0.82
C TYR A 20 3.58 11.16 -2.22
N LEU A 21 3.33 10.07 -2.97
CA LEU A 21 2.73 10.14 -4.29
C LEU A 21 1.33 10.76 -4.24
N LEU A 22 0.46 10.29 -3.33
CA LEU A 22 -0.89 10.83 -3.19
C LEU A 22 -0.89 12.32 -2.82
N ASN A 23 0.04 12.76 -1.96
CA ASN A 23 0.22 14.18 -1.64
C ASN A 23 0.67 15.00 -2.86
N ALA A 24 1.56 14.47 -3.70
CA ALA A 24 1.97 15.12 -4.94
C ALA A 24 0.81 15.25 -5.94
N ALA A 25 -0.04 14.22 -6.05
CA ALA A 25 -1.26 14.30 -6.86
C ALA A 25 -2.24 15.35 -6.32
N TYR A 26 -2.44 15.39 -5.00
CA TYR A 26 -3.31 16.39 -4.37
C TYR A 26 -2.84 17.83 -4.63
N ALA A 27 -1.53 18.07 -4.65
CA ALA A 27 -0.97 19.38 -4.93
C ALA A 27 -1.22 19.88 -6.39
N CYS A 28 -1.56 18.98 -7.32
CA CYS A 28 -1.83 19.28 -8.73
C CYS A 28 -3.33 19.25 -9.07
N VAL A 29 -4.23 18.96 -8.12
CA VAL A 29 -5.64 18.63 -8.43
C VAL A 29 -6.43 19.79 -9.06
N ASP A 30 -6.04 21.02 -8.75
CA ASP A 30 -6.68 22.24 -9.27
C ASP A 30 -6.07 22.72 -10.59
N ASP A 31 -4.98 22.11 -11.06
CA ASP A 31 -4.33 22.43 -12.33
C ASP A 31 -4.82 21.46 -13.43
N PRO A 32 -5.63 21.93 -14.41
CA PRO A 32 -6.15 21.06 -15.47
C PRO A 32 -5.04 20.49 -16.37
N ASP A 33 -3.88 21.14 -16.46
CA ASP A 33 -2.73 20.64 -17.23
C ASP A 33 -2.02 19.48 -16.49
N CYS A 34 -2.31 19.29 -15.19
CA CYS A 34 -1.78 18.18 -14.39
C CYS A 34 -2.63 16.90 -14.42
N ILE A 35 -3.81 16.89 -15.06
CA ILE A 35 -4.77 15.78 -14.88
C ILE A 35 -4.19 14.40 -15.22
N ASP A 36 -3.40 14.30 -16.28
CA ASP A 36 -2.74 13.05 -16.69
C ASP A 36 -1.70 12.59 -15.66
N VAL A 37 -1.01 13.53 -15.00
CA VAL A 37 -0.06 13.24 -13.92
C VAL A 37 -0.80 12.72 -12.69
N VAL A 38 -1.91 13.36 -12.31
CA VAL A 38 -2.76 12.92 -11.20
C VAL A 38 -3.28 11.51 -11.45
N LEU A 39 -3.82 11.23 -12.64
CA LEU A 39 -4.32 9.91 -13.00
C LEU A 39 -3.21 8.85 -12.96
N SER A 40 -2.03 9.16 -13.49
CA SER A 40 -0.87 8.27 -13.45
C SER A 40 -0.43 7.94 -12.02
N ILE A 41 -0.41 8.95 -11.15
CA ILE A 41 -0.06 8.77 -9.73
C ILE A 41 -1.11 7.92 -9.01
N LEU A 42 -2.40 8.16 -9.25
CA LEU A 42 -3.48 7.38 -8.63
C LEU A 42 -3.44 5.91 -9.06
N GLU A 43 -3.07 5.63 -10.32
CA GLU A 43 -2.91 4.26 -10.81
C GLU A 43 -1.72 3.53 -10.16
N ILE A 44 -0.58 4.20 -10.01
CA ILE A 44 0.57 3.68 -9.27
C ILE A 44 0.16 3.44 -7.82
N GLY A 45 -0.52 4.40 -7.21
CA GLY A 45 -0.94 4.33 -5.82
C GLY A 45 -1.89 3.16 -5.55
N ARG A 46 -2.87 2.93 -6.44
CA ARG A 46 -3.76 1.77 -6.41
C ARG A 46 -2.99 0.45 -6.48
N THR A 47 -1.99 0.37 -7.35
CA THR A 47 -1.17 -0.84 -7.50
C THR A 47 -0.37 -1.12 -6.23
N MET A 48 0.30 -0.11 -5.67
CA MET A 48 1.05 -0.24 -4.42
C MET A 48 0.15 -0.59 -3.23
N ALA A 49 -1.04 0.02 -3.12
CA ALA A 49 -1.99 -0.28 -2.06
C ALA A 49 -2.49 -1.74 -2.13
N ARG A 50 -2.71 -2.26 -3.34
CA ARG A 50 -3.05 -3.67 -3.55
C ARG A 50 -1.91 -4.60 -3.15
N GLU A 51 -0.67 -4.30 -3.56
CA GLU A 51 0.50 -5.09 -3.14
C GLU A 51 0.66 -5.11 -1.62
N LEU A 52 0.50 -3.96 -0.95
CA LEU A 52 0.50 -3.88 0.51
C LEU A 52 -0.58 -4.79 1.12
N ASN A 53 -1.80 -4.76 0.59
CA ASN A 53 -2.88 -5.61 1.09
C ASN A 53 -2.63 -7.10 0.85
N GLU A 54 -2.18 -7.50 -0.35
CA GLU A 54 -1.86 -8.90 -0.67
C GLU A 54 -0.71 -9.43 0.20
N GLU A 55 0.31 -8.60 0.45
CA GLU A 55 1.44 -8.96 1.31
C GLU A 55 1.04 -9.00 2.80
N LEU A 56 0.11 -8.15 3.25
CA LEU A 56 -0.44 -8.21 4.60
C LEU A 56 -1.36 -9.43 4.79
N ASP A 57 -2.23 -9.73 3.82
CA ASP A 57 -3.13 -10.90 3.85
C ASP A 57 -2.36 -12.21 3.74
N GLY A 58 -1.32 -12.28 2.91
CA GLY A 58 -0.43 -13.44 2.81
C GLY A 58 0.43 -13.68 4.06
N ASN A 59 0.59 -12.66 4.90
CA ASN A 59 1.24 -12.73 6.22
C ASN A 59 0.25 -12.77 7.38
N ARG A 60 -1.06 -12.79 7.10
CA ARG A 60 -2.06 -13.11 8.12
C ARG A 60 -1.75 -14.53 8.55
N LEU A 61 -1.21 -14.67 9.77
CA LEU A 61 -1.13 -15.97 10.44
C LEU A 61 -2.47 -16.65 10.20
N PRO A 62 -2.51 -17.91 9.73
CA PRO A 62 -3.78 -18.60 9.58
C PRO A 62 -4.47 -18.42 10.92
N GLU A 63 -5.57 -17.66 10.92
CA GLU A 63 -6.41 -17.51 12.10
C GLU A 63 -6.59 -18.93 12.58
N GLU A 64 -6.10 -19.20 13.79
CA GLU A 64 -6.22 -20.49 14.45
C GLU A 64 -7.57 -21.03 14.06
N ALA A 65 -7.59 -22.19 13.41
CA ALA A 65 -8.81 -22.81 12.95
C ALA A 65 -9.78 -22.78 14.13
N HIS A 66 -10.68 -21.80 14.12
CA HIS A 66 -11.85 -21.73 14.96
C HIS A 66 -12.75 -22.84 14.39
N HIS A 67 -12.32 -24.07 14.60
CA HIS A 67 -13.20 -25.17 14.87
C HIS A 67 -13.92 -24.76 16.15
N GLU A 68 -15.00 -24.01 15.97
CA GLU A 68 -16.13 -24.07 16.87
C GLU A 68 -16.41 -25.58 17.09
N PRO A 69 -16.23 -26.12 18.31
CA PRO A 69 -16.61 -27.50 18.56
C PRO A 69 -18.14 -27.59 18.47
N ALA A 70 -18.57 -28.55 17.67
CA ALA A 70 -19.93 -29.05 17.42
C ALA A 70 -21.03 -28.70 18.45
#